data_AF-G7NH19-F1
#
_entry.id   AF-G7NH19-F1
#
_cell.length_a   1.000
_cell.length_b   1.000
_cell.length_c   1.000
_cell.angle_alpha   90.00
_cell.angle_beta   90.00
_cell.angle_gamma   90.00
#
_symmetry.space_group_name_H-M   'P 1'
#
loop_
_entity.id
_entity.type
_entity.pdbx_description
1 polymer ?
#
loop_
_entity_poly.entity_id
_entity_poly.type
_entity_poly.pdbx_seq_one_letter_code
_entity_poly.pdbx_strand_id
1 'polypeptide(L)'
;RKELLLGNCLTAGKMNISIDLDTNYAELVLNVGRVTLGENNRNKMKDRQLSKQQNENISRAVCALLNSGGGVIKAEVENEDYSYKKDGIGLDLENSFSNMLPFVPNFLDFMQNGNYFHIFVKSWSLDTSSLQIATLSSSLYKRDVTSAKVMNASAALEFLKDKEKTGGRAYLRPELPAKRACVDVQEESNMEALAADFFNRTELNYKEKLTFTESTHVEIKNFSTEKLLQRIREILPQYVSAFANTDGGYLFVGLNKDKEIIGFKSEKSYLTKLEEVTKNSIGKLPVHHFCMEKGTINYLCKFLGVYDKGSLCGYVYALRVERFCCAVFAKRPDSWHVKDNRVKQLTEKEWIQFMVDSERVYEELPSPASTSSPVSQSCPLREYINFKIQPRRYHLPGLSEKITCTPETLCRNLFSQHEGLEQLICEEMGSVSKGSLIFSRSWSLDLGLQENNKVLCDALLISQDKPPVLYTFHTVQDEEFKGYSTQTALTLKQKLAKIGGYTEKVCVMTKIFYLSPEGKTSCQYDLNLQVIYPESYYRTTTRTVKDLEEALSNILPEENQIFLFVCLFILFLFVCFFL
;
A
#
# COMPACT_ATOMS: atom_id res chain seq x y z
N ARG A 1 -15.88 -36.62 -22.44
CA ARG A 1 -16.61 -35.39 -22.09
C ARG A 1 -16.56 -35.29 -20.57
N LYS A 2 -15.99 -34.19 -20.02
CA LYS A 2 -15.52 -33.99 -18.63
C LYS A 2 -14.31 -34.83 -18.24
N GLU A 3 -13.13 -34.22 -18.38
CA GLU A 3 -11.94 -34.31 -17.51
C GLU A 3 -10.74 -33.81 -18.32
N LEU A 4 -10.36 -32.55 -18.09
CA LEU A 4 -9.04 -31.91 -18.27
C LEU A 4 -9.24 -30.39 -18.34
N LEU A 5 -9.65 -29.83 -17.20
CA LEU A 5 -9.53 -28.41 -16.89
C LEU A 5 -8.92 -28.29 -15.48
N LEU A 6 -7.73 -28.88 -15.30
CA LEU A 6 -6.80 -28.45 -14.26
C LEU A 6 -5.65 -27.71 -14.94
N GLY A 7 -5.97 -26.52 -15.44
CA GLY A 7 -4.96 -25.52 -15.69
C GLY A 7 -4.63 -24.87 -14.35
N ASN A 8 -3.42 -25.11 -13.85
CA ASN A 8 -2.78 -24.24 -12.87
C ASN A 8 -2.63 -22.85 -13.51
N CYS A 9 -3.71 -22.06 -13.52
CA CYS A 9 -3.58 -20.71 -13.00
C CYS A 9 -2.94 -20.88 -11.62
N LEU A 10 -1.95 -20.07 -11.27
CA LEU A 10 -1.81 -19.67 -9.89
C LEU A 10 -3.21 -19.23 -9.47
N THR A 11 -3.96 -20.15 -8.84
CA THR A 11 -5.20 -19.84 -8.18
C THR A 11 -4.82 -18.66 -7.31
N ALA A 12 -5.47 -17.53 -7.53
CA ALA A 12 -5.51 -16.48 -6.54
C ALA A 12 -5.84 -17.21 -5.24
N GLY A 13 -4.82 -17.48 -4.42
CA GLY A 13 -4.99 -18.14 -3.15
C GLY A 13 -6.05 -17.31 -2.46
N LYS A 14 -7.18 -17.93 -2.14
CA LYS A 14 -8.31 -17.25 -1.51
C LYS A 14 -7.69 -16.43 -0.38
N MET A 15 -7.73 -15.11 -0.52
CA MET A 15 -6.96 -14.24 0.35
C MET A 15 -7.54 -14.39 1.75
N ASN A 16 -6.78 -15.02 2.65
CA ASN A 16 -7.21 -15.24 4.04
C ASN A 16 -6.93 -14.01 4.90
N ILE A 17 -7.18 -12.81 4.35
CA ILE A 17 -7.06 -11.56 5.10
C ILE A 17 -8.45 -10.96 5.15
N SER A 18 -9.03 -10.92 6.35
CA SER A 18 -10.34 -10.31 6.60
C SER A 18 -10.20 -9.14 7.55
N ILE A 19 -11.11 -8.18 7.47
CA ILE A 19 -11.21 -7.13 8.49
C ILE A 19 -11.91 -7.73 9.70
N ASP A 20 -11.32 -7.55 10.89
CA ASP A 20 -11.95 -7.91 12.16
C ASP A 20 -12.89 -6.79 12.58
N LEU A 21 -14.19 -6.97 12.32
CA LEU A 21 -15.23 -5.99 12.65
C LEU A 21 -15.62 -6.01 14.13
N ASP A 22 -15.32 -7.10 14.85
CA ASP A 22 -15.64 -7.30 16.26
C ASP A 22 -14.48 -6.89 17.18
N THR A 23 -13.45 -6.28 16.61
CA THR A 23 -12.29 -5.79 17.36
C THR A 23 -12.69 -4.69 18.35
N ASN A 24 -12.05 -4.69 19.51
CA ASN A 24 -12.14 -3.57 20.44
C ASN A 24 -11.15 -2.45 20.12
N TYR A 25 -10.12 -2.69 19.31
CA TYR A 25 -9.18 -1.63 18.93
C TYR A 25 -9.89 -0.56 18.10
N ALA A 26 -9.66 0.71 18.42
CA ALA A 26 -10.06 1.85 17.57
C ALA A 26 -9.14 2.00 16.35
N GLU A 27 -8.88 0.89 15.66
CA GLU A 27 -7.90 0.73 14.61
C GLU A 27 -8.46 -0.16 13.50
N LEU A 28 -7.91 -0.01 12.30
CA LEU A 28 -8.16 -0.98 11.24
C LEU A 28 -7.46 -2.30 11.59
N VAL A 29 -8.23 -3.34 11.93
CA VAL A 29 -7.68 -4.65 12.30
C VAL A 29 -7.83 -5.66 11.18
N LEU A 30 -6.71 -6.22 10.72
CA LEU A 30 -6.66 -7.27 9.72
C LEU A 30 -6.37 -8.62 10.37
N ASN A 31 -7.31 -9.55 10.27
CA ASN A 31 -7.12 -10.93 10.70
C ASN A 31 -6.49 -11.75 9.56
N VAL A 32 -5.35 -12.39 9.84
CA VAL A 32 -4.62 -13.26 8.89
C VAL A 32 -4.82 -14.75 9.16
N GLY A 33 -5.68 -15.08 10.12
CA GLY A 33 -5.99 -16.45 10.53
C GLY A 33 -4.89 -17.10 11.36
N ARG A 34 -4.80 -18.43 11.28
CA ARG A 34 -3.84 -19.26 12.02
C ARG A 34 -2.44 -19.18 11.40
N VAL A 35 -1.45 -18.88 12.23
CA VAL A 35 -0.05 -18.69 11.82
C VAL A 35 0.87 -19.46 12.75
N THR A 36 1.84 -20.17 12.18
CA THR A 36 2.96 -20.73 12.95
C THR A 36 4.01 -19.65 13.18
N LEU A 37 4.37 -19.39 14.43
CA LEU A 37 5.38 -18.39 14.82
C LEU A 37 6.57 -19.03 15.55
N GLY A 38 7.68 -18.32 15.54
CA GLY A 38 8.93 -18.73 16.17
C GLY A 38 9.85 -19.48 15.22
N GLU A 39 11.14 -19.12 15.23
CA GLU A 39 12.12 -19.60 14.24
C GLU A 39 12.21 -21.13 14.20
N ASN A 40 12.27 -21.75 15.37
CA ASN A 40 12.36 -23.20 15.50
C ASN A 40 11.13 -23.92 14.93
N ASN A 41 9.93 -23.38 15.18
CA ASN A 41 8.68 -24.01 14.71
C ASN A 41 8.47 -23.76 13.23
N ARG A 42 8.75 -22.56 12.73
CA ARG A 42 8.71 -22.24 11.30
C ARG A 42 9.70 -23.09 10.49
N ASN A 43 10.89 -23.37 11.03
CA ASN A 43 11.86 -24.28 10.39
C ASN A 43 11.40 -25.75 10.36
N LYS A 44 10.65 -26.19 11.36
CA LYS A 44 10.09 -27.55 11.47
C LYS A 44 8.81 -27.76 10.66
N MET A 45 8.24 -26.71 10.06
CA MET A 45 7.05 -26.84 9.21
C MET A 45 7.33 -27.81 8.05
N LYS A 46 6.58 -28.92 8.01
CA LYS A 46 6.65 -29.91 6.93
C LYS A 46 6.16 -29.32 5.61
N ASP A 47 5.12 -28.50 5.68
CA ASP A 47 4.55 -27.82 4.51
C ASP A 47 5.22 -26.46 4.29
N ARG A 48 6.18 -26.44 3.35
CA ARG A 48 6.88 -25.22 2.94
C ARG A 48 5.98 -24.27 2.13
N GLN A 49 4.94 -24.77 1.45
CA GLN A 49 4.00 -23.92 0.73
C GLN A 49 3.13 -23.15 1.71
N LEU A 50 2.66 -23.79 2.78
CA LEU A 50 1.93 -23.14 3.87
C LEU A 50 2.77 -22.07 4.56
N SER A 51 4.03 -22.38 4.90
CA SER A 51 4.96 -21.42 5.50
C SER A 51 5.12 -20.16 4.64
N LYS A 52 5.31 -20.34 3.33
CA LYS A 52 5.37 -19.24 2.36
C LYS A 52 4.05 -18.48 2.26
N GLN A 53 2.91 -19.16 2.25
CA GLN A 53 1.59 -18.54 2.18
C GLN A 53 1.28 -17.69 3.41
N GLN A 54 1.63 -18.15 4.61
CA GLN A 54 1.50 -17.38 5.86
C GLN A 54 2.34 -16.09 5.80
N ASN A 55 3.59 -16.22 5.34
CA ASN A 55 4.49 -15.07 5.18
C ASN A 55 3.95 -14.06 4.14
N GLU A 56 3.49 -14.54 2.99
CA GLU A 56 2.85 -13.70 1.98
C GLU A 56 1.61 -12.98 2.53
N ASN A 57 0.74 -13.67 3.28
CA ASN A 57 -0.46 -13.05 3.85
C ASN A 57 -0.10 -11.94 4.85
N ILE A 58 0.87 -12.18 5.73
CA ILE A 58 1.33 -11.17 6.69
C ILE A 58 1.96 -9.98 5.96
N SER A 59 2.84 -10.23 4.98
CA SER A 59 3.47 -9.16 4.19
C SER A 59 2.44 -8.31 3.44
N ARG A 60 1.40 -8.94 2.87
CA ARG A 60 0.28 -8.24 2.21
C ARG A 60 -0.56 -7.44 3.19
N ALA A 61 -0.82 -7.96 4.39
CA ALA A 61 -1.54 -7.25 5.44
C ALA A 61 -0.73 -6.03 5.94
N VAL A 62 0.58 -6.16 6.12
CA VAL A 62 1.46 -5.02 6.44
C VAL A 62 1.38 -3.97 5.34
N CYS A 63 1.55 -4.38 4.08
CA CYS A 63 1.44 -3.47 2.92
C CYS A 63 0.09 -2.75 2.86
N ALA A 64 -1.00 -3.48 3.09
CA ALA A 64 -2.34 -2.91 3.11
C ALA A 64 -2.49 -1.84 4.19
N LEU A 65 -2.04 -2.11 5.41
CA LEU A 65 -2.15 -1.15 6.53
C LEU A 65 -1.26 0.08 6.34
N LEU A 66 -0.01 -0.10 5.89
CA LEU A 66 0.89 1.01 5.55
C LEU A 66 0.21 2.00 4.60
N ASN A 67 -0.46 1.49 3.57
CA ASN A 67 -1.15 2.29 2.55
C ASN A 67 -2.55 2.78 2.96
N SER A 68 -3.02 2.42 4.16
CA SER A 68 -4.40 2.70 4.63
C SER A 68 -4.46 3.45 5.96
N GLY A 69 -3.38 4.12 6.37
CA GLY A 69 -3.35 4.91 7.61
C GLY A 69 -2.84 4.15 8.84
N GLY A 70 -2.26 2.97 8.65
CA GLY A 70 -1.83 2.07 9.73
C GLY A 70 -2.98 1.22 10.28
N GLY A 71 -2.69 0.48 11.34
CA GLY A 71 -3.65 -0.40 12.02
C GLY A 71 -2.98 -1.55 12.76
N VAL A 72 -3.69 -2.66 12.93
CA VAL A 72 -3.20 -3.85 13.65
C VAL A 72 -3.43 -5.10 12.81
N ILE A 73 -2.44 -5.97 12.72
CA ILE A 73 -2.60 -7.33 12.19
C ILE A 73 -2.80 -8.25 13.37
N LYS A 74 -3.84 -9.07 13.32
CA LYS A 74 -4.17 -10.09 14.32
C LYS A 74 -3.96 -11.48 13.72
N ALA A 75 -3.06 -12.25 14.32
CA ALA A 75 -2.78 -13.63 13.94
C ALA A 75 -3.08 -14.56 15.11
N GLU A 76 -3.79 -15.65 14.87
CA GLU A 76 -3.98 -16.71 15.86
C GLU A 76 -2.76 -17.63 15.83
N VAL A 77 -2.09 -17.80 16.97
CA VAL A 77 -0.89 -18.62 17.06
C VAL A 77 -1.27 -20.10 17.03
N GLU A 78 -0.77 -20.81 16.02
CA GLU A 78 -1.13 -22.22 15.79
C GLU A 78 -0.33 -23.19 16.65
N ASN A 79 0.97 -22.92 16.85
CA ASN A 79 1.85 -23.84 17.56
C ASN A 79 1.71 -23.66 19.08
N GLU A 80 1.46 -24.78 19.77
CA GLU A 80 1.38 -24.86 21.23
C GLU A 80 2.69 -24.37 21.88
N ASP A 81 2.58 -23.89 23.12
CA ASP A 81 3.68 -23.38 23.96
C ASP A 81 4.50 -22.21 23.40
N TYR A 82 4.04 -21.57 22.32
CA TYR A 82 4.68 -20.39 21.75
C TYR A 82 4.81 -19.25 22.77
N SER A 83 6.03 -18.71 22.87
CA SER A 83 6.29 -17.46 23.59
C SER A 83 7.15 -16.54 22.74
N TYR A 84 6.62 -15.37 22.39
CA TYR A 84 7.35 -14.37 21.61
C TYR A 84 8.72 -14.03 22.23
N LYS A 85 8.78 -13.94 23.57
CA LYS A 85 10.02 -13.65 24.31
C LYS A 85 11.10 -14.74 24.15
N LYS A 86 10.71 -15.99 23.90
CA LYS A 86 11.62 -17.13 23.80
C LYS A 86 11.90 -17.52 22.35
N ASP A 87 10.88 -17.48 21.51
CA ASP A 87 10.90 -18.10 20.19
C ASP A 87 11.05 -17.10 19.04
N GLY A 88 10.82 -15.80 19.29
CA GLY A 88 10.78 -14.77 18.25
C GLY A 88 9.61 -14.95 17.28
N ILE A 89 9.62 -14.24 16.15
CA ILE A 89 8.57 -14.40 15.12
C ILE A 89 8.97 -15.41 14.03
N GLY A 90 10.27 -15.48 13.73
CA GLY A 90 10.86 -16.33 12.70
C GLY A 90 11.52 -15.51 11.60
N LEU A 91 12.68 -15.99 11.16
CA LEU A 91 13.63 -15.28 10.34
C LEU A 91 13.09 -14.99 8.94
N ASP A 92 12.24 -15.84 8.38
CA ASP A 92 11.63 -15.59 7.07
C ASP A 92 10.63 -14.42 7.09
N LEU A 93 9.92 -14.21 8.22
CA LEU A 93 9.07 -13.04 8.43
C LEU A 93 9.92 -11.79 8.66
N GLU A 94 10.95 -11.88 9.50
CA GLU A 94 11.90 -10.77 9.77
C GLU A 94 12.58 -10.28 8.49
N ASN A 95 13.06 -11.21 7.65
CA ASN A 95 13.63 -10.89 6.35
C ASN A 95 12.61 -10.22 5.43
N SER A 96 11.35 -10.65 5.46
CA SER A 96 10.30 -10.05 4.62
C SER A 96 9.99 -8.62 5.05
N PHE A 97 9.93 -8.34 6.35
CA PHE A 97 9.79 -6.98 6.88
C PHE A 97 11.00 -6.11 6.55
N SER A 98 12.22 -6.64 6.70
CA SER A 98 13.46 -5.90 6.44
C SER A 98 13.65 -5.58 4.96
N ASN A 99 13.16 -6.44 4.06
CA ASN A 99 13.16 -6.17 2.62
C ASN A 99 12.10 -5.13 2.21
N MET A 100 11.04 -5.00 3.00
CA MET A 100 9.91 -4.13 2.71
C MET A 100 10.08 -2.72 3.28
N LEU A 101 10.71 -2.60 4.45
CA LEU A 101 10.77 -1.37 5.25
C LEU A 101 12.21 -0.89 5.38
N PRO A 102 12.46 0.44 5.34
CA PRO A 102 13.81 0.98 5.51
C PRO A 102 14.37 0.69 6.92
N PHE A 103 13.51 0.75 7.93
CA PHE A 103 13.85 0.38 9.30
C PHE A 103 12.61 -0.13 10.04
N VAL A 104 12.56 -1.43 10.32
CA VAL A 104 11.37 -2.12 10.83
C VAL A 104 10.79 -1.48 12.11
N PRO A 105 11.58 -1.17 13.16
CA PRO A 105 11.04 -0.62 14.41
C PRO A 105 10.35 0.74 14.26
N ASN A 106 10.62 1.50 13.20
CA ASN A 106 9.92 2.78 12.97
C ASN A 106 8.47 2.58 12.52
N PHE A 107 8.13 1.41 11.97
CA PHE A 107 6.82 1.14 11.38
C PHE A 107 6.07 0.03 12.11
N LEU A 108 6.78 -0.98 12.62
CA LEU A 108 6.18 -2.16 13.22
C LEU A 108 6.50 -2.24 14.71
N ASP A 109 5.50 -2.62 15.50
CA ASP A 109 5.68 -3.14 16.85
C ASP A 109 4.98 -4.50 16.97
N PHE A 110 5.50 -5.34 17.86
CA PHE A 110 5.07 -6.73 18.01
C PHE A 110 4.60 -6.99 19.44
N MET A 111 3.45 -7.65 19.59
CA MET A 111 2.91 -7.96 20.91
C MET A 111 2.17 -9.30 20.88
N GLN A 112 2.46 -10.16 21.86
CA GLN A 112 1.65 -11.37 22.12
C GLN A 112 0.63 -11.08 23.22
N ASN A 113 -0.63 -11.43 22.99
CA ASN A 113 -1.69 -11.38 23.99
C ASN A 113 -2.50 -12.69 23.95
N GLY A 114 -2.30 -13.53 24.97
CA GLY A 114 -2.83 -14.89 24.99
C GLY A 114 -2.39 -15.69 23.76
N ASN A 115 -3.36 -16.28 23.06
CA ASN A 115 -3.15 -17.06 21.84
C ASN A 115 -3.07 -16.21 20.57
N TYR A 116 -3.12 -14.88 20.68
CA TYR A 116 -3.04 -13.99 19.54
C TYR A 116 -1.72 -13.24 19.51
N PHE A 117 -1.18 -13.10 18.31
CA PHE A 117 -0.03 -12.25 18.01
C PHE A 117 -0.48 -11.04 17.21
N HIS A 118 -0.09 -9.86 17.67
CA HIS A 118 -0.46 -8.58 17.11
C HIS A 118 0.77 -7.90 16.51
N ILE A 119 0.63 -7.41 15.28
CA ILE A 119 1.62 -6.57 14.62
C ILE A 119 0.99 -5.20 14.43
N PHE A 120 1.47 -4.20 15.15
CA PHE A 120 0.99 -2.82 15.03
C PHE A 120 1.74 -2.16 13.89
N VAL A 121 1.00 -1.61 12.94
CA VAL A 121 1.52 -1.02 11.72
C VAL A 121 1.23 0.47 11.73
N LYS A 122 2.28 1.28 11.69
CA LYS A 122 2.18 2.73 11.51
C LYS A 122 1.80 3.06 10.06
N SER A 123 1.16 4.21 9.82
CA SER A 123 0.92 4.68 8.44
C SER A 123 2.23 4.92 7.68
N TRP A 124 2.21 4.71 6.36
CA TRP A 124 3.24 5.19 5.46
C TRP A 124 3.08 6.70 5.23
N SER A 125 4.19 7.44 5.11
CA SER A 125 4.18 8.86 4.78
C SER A 125 5.41 9.26 3.94
N LEU A 126 5.25 10.30 3.12
CA LEU A 126 6.30 10.87 2.27
C LEU A 126 7.53 11.36 3.06
N ASP A 127 7.34 11.88 4.27
CA ASP A 127 8.48 12.33 5.08
C ASP A 127 9.37 11.18 5.54
N THR A 128 8.81 9.96 5.59
CA THR A 128 9.56 8.76 5.97
C THR A 128 10.19 8.03 4.79
N SER A 129 9.79 8.34 3.55
CA SER A 129 10.37 7.74 2.34
C SER A 129 10.13 8.60 1.11
N SER A 130 11.05 8.58 0.15
CA SER A 130 10.86 9.22 -1.16
C SER A 130 9.72 8.62 -2.01
N LEU A 131 9.02 7.61 -1.50
CA LEU A 131 7.92 6.89 -2.14
C LEU A 131 6.60 7.24 -1.46
N GLN A 132 5.55 7.44 -2.24
CA GLN A 132 4.22 7.73 -1.68
C GLN A 132 3.49 6.48 -1.19
N ILE A 133 3.88 5.30 -1.68
CA ILE A 133 3.14 4.07 -1.44
C ILE A 133 4.05 2.87 -1.19
N ALA A 134 3.73 2.08 -0.17
CA ALA A 134 4.43 0.86 0.15
C ALA A 134 4.14 -0.22 -0.89
N THR A 135 5.19 -0.91 -1.34
CA THR A 135 5.13 -1.89 -2.43
C THR A 135 6.02 -3.08 -2.13
N LEU A 136 5.47 -4.29 -2.11
CA LEU A 136 6.25 -5.53 -1.94
C LEU A 136 7.04 -5.87 -3.21
N SER A 137 6.42 -5.65 -4.38
CA SER A 137 7.07 -5.82 -5.68
C SER A 137 6.39 -4.97 -6.75
N SER A 138 7.17 -4.14 -7.45
CA SER A 138 6.64 -3.34 -8.57
C SER A 138 6.12 -4.21 -9.71
N SER A 139 6.62 -5.44 -9.84
CA SER A 139 6.41 -6.33 -10.99
C SER A 139 6.84 -5.72 -12.34
N LEU A 140 7.63 -4.64 -12.31
CA LEU A 140 8.34 -4.08 -13.46
C LEU A 140 9.73 -4.70 -13.49
N TYR A 141 10.08 -5.34 -14.61
CA TYR A 141 11.40 -5.91 -14.78
C TYR A 141 12.23 -5.07 -15.75
N LYS A 142 13.54 -5.12 -15.57
CA LYS A 142 14.53 -4.68 -16.54
C LYS A 142 15.57 -5.76 -16.78
N ARG A 143 16.17 -5.73 -17.97
CA ARG A 143 17.46 -6.36 -18.22
C ARG A 143 18.56 -5.53 -17.57
N ASP A 144 19.39 -6.19 -16.79
CA ASP A 144 20.58 -5.63 -16.16
C ASP A 144 21.74 -6.58 -16.49
N VAL A 145 22.41 -6.26 -17.60
CA VAL A 145 23.40 -7.11 -18.25
C VAL A 145 22.80 -8.49 -18.54
N THR A 146 23.29 -9.57 -17.94
CA THR A 146 22.83 -10.94 -18.19
C THR A 146 21.57 -11.32 -17.39
N SER A 147 21.08 -10.45 -16.50
CA SER A 147 20.04 -10.80 -15.53
C SER A 147 18.75 -10.02 -15.74
N ALA A 148 17.60 -10.68 -15.55
CA ALA A 148 16.29 -10.02 -15.51
C ALA A 148 15.95 -9.71 -14.05
N LYS A 149 16.06 -8.43 -13.66
CA LYS A 149 15.83 -7.98 -12.29
C LYS A 149 14.54 -7.19 -12.19
N VAL A 150 13.80 -7.41 -11.11
CA VAL A 150 12.67 -6.55 -10.74
C VAL A 150 13.20 -5.19 -10.31
N MET A 151 12.58 -4.12 -10.77
CA MET A 151 12.87 -2.77 -10.30
C MET A 151 12.33 -2.64 -8.86
N ASN A 152 13.20 -2.28 -7.92
CA ASN A 152 12.72 -1.86 -6.60
C ASN A 152 11.85 -0.60 -6.74
N ALA A 153 11.12 -0.23 -5.68
CA ALA A 153 10.14 0.85 -5.77
C ALA A 153 10.77 2.19 -6.20
N SER A 154 11.96 2.55 -5.72
CA SER A 154 12.69 3.75 -6.13
C SER A 154 13.08 3.74 -7.62
N ALA A 155 13.68 2.66 -8.11
CA ALA A 155 14.04 2.53 -9.52
C ALA A 155 12.79 2.50 -10.43
N ALA A 156 11.69 1.92 -9.95
CA ALA A 156 10.42 1.93 -10.67
C ALA A 156 9.82 3.34 -10.75
N LEU A 157 9.89 4.13 -9.67
CA LEU A 157 9.48 5.53 -9.66
C LEU A 157 10.26 6.36 -10.68
N GLU A 158 11.59 6.25 -10.67
CA GLU A 158 12.46 6.95 -11.61
C GLU A 158 12.13 6.57 -13.06
N PHE A 159 11.99 5.28 -13.32
CA PHE A 159 11.60 4.76 -14.63
C PHE A 159 10.25 5.33 -15.09
N LEU A 160 9.23 5.33 -14.23
CA LEU A 160 7.91 5.84 -14.58
C LEU A 160 7.93 7.36 -14.83
N LYS A 161 8.63 8.13 -14.00
CA LYS A 161 8.80 9.58 -14.20
C LYS A 161 9.54 9.90 -15.50
N ASP A 162 10.53 9.09 -15.90
CA ASP A 162 11.18 9.23 -17.20
C ASP A 162 10.20 8.95 -18.37
N LYS A 163 9.40 7.89 -18.26
CA LYS A 163 8.38 7.56 -19.27
C LYS A 163 7.29 8.62 -19.39
N GLU A 164 6.85 9.19 -18.27
CA GLU A 164 5.87 10.27 -18.26
C GLU A 164 6.43 11.54 -18.91
N LYS A 165 7.62 11.99 -18.48
CA LYS A 165 8.28 13.19 -19.03
C LYS A 165 8.50 13.11 -20.54
N THR A 166 8.77 11.91 -21.04
CA THR A 166 8.97 11.66 -22.47
C THR A 166 7.67 11.42 -23.24
N GLY A 167 6.52 11.33 -22.57
CA GLY A 167 5.22 10.99 -23.18
C GLY A 167 5.14 9.56 -23.70
N GLY A 168 5.95 8.65 -23.17
CA GLY A 168 6.38 7.43 -23.88
C GLY A 168 7.36 7.79 -24.99
N ARG A 169 8.43 6.99 -25.17
CA ARG A 169 9.62 7.32 -25.99
C ARG A 169 9.63 8.62 -26.82
N ALA A 170 10.60 9.48 -26.49
CA ALA A 170 11.35 10.31 -27.44
C ALA A 170 12.81 9.83 -27.68
N TYR A 171 13.30 8.80 -26.96
CA TYR A 171 14.66 8.30 -27.17
C TYR A 171 14.71 7.34 -28.36
N LEU A 172 15.01 7.88 -29.54
CA LEU A 172 15.75 7.14 -30.56
C LEU A 172 16.96 6.53 -29.88
N ARG A 173 17.19 5.22 -30.08
CA ARG A 173 18.49 4.63 -29.74
C ARG A 173 19.54 5.55 -30.38
N PRO A 174 20.53 6.08 -29.65
CA PRO A 174 21.58 6.86 -30.29
C PRO A 174 22.10 6.01 -31.44
N GLU A 175 21.97 6.52 -32.67
CA GLU A 175 22.53 5.83 -33.82
C GLU A 175 24.03 5.73 -33.52
N LEU A 176 24.50 4.51 -33.27
CA LEU A 176 25.92 4.28 -33.14
C LEU A 176 26.56 4.77 -34.44
N PRO A 177 27.66 5.54 -34.39
CA PRO A 177 28.32 6.00 -35.59
C PRO A 177 28.57 4.82 -36.53
N ALA A 178 28.16 4.94 -37.79
CA ALA A 178 28.36 3.89 -38.78
C ALA A 178 29.87 3.55 -38.84
N LYS A 179 30.20 2.34 -38.36
CA LYS A 179 31.55 1.73 -38.35
C LYS A 179 32.61 2.50 -37.56
N ARG A 180 32.83 2.12 -36.30
CA ARG A 180 34.20 2.11 -35.76
C ARG A 180 34.91 0.88 -36.34
N ALA A 181 35.78 1.10 -37.32
CA ALA A 181 36.62 0.05 -37.87
C ALA A 181 37.72 -0.30 -36.86
N CYS A 182 37.42 -1.21 -35.94
CA CYS A 182 38.44 -1.92 -35.18
C CYS A 182 38.01 -3.40 -35.14
N VAL A 183 38.76 -4.25 -35.84
CA VAL A 183 38.39 -5.64 -36.15
C VAL A 183 38.32 -6.52 -34.90
N ASP A 184 38.93 -6.08 -33.78
CA ASP A 184 39.04 -6.85 -32.54
C ASP A 184 38.18 -6.29 -31.38
N VAL A 185 37.33 -5.28 -31.59
CA VAL A 185 36.50 -4.71 -30.52
C VAL A 185 35.15 -5.45 -30.43
N GLN A 186 34.92 -6.13 -29.31
CA GLN A 186 33.66 -6.81 -29.01
C GLN A 186 32.76 -5.93 -28.13
N GLU A 187 31.64 -5.46 -28.67
CA GLU A 187 30.66 -4.61 -27.97
C GLU A 187 29.33 -5.34 -27.73
N GLU A 188 28.49 -4.79 -26.86
CA GLU A 188 27.17 -5.34 -26.56
C GLU A 188 26.22 -5.35 -27.78
N SER A 189 26.36 -4.36 -28.67
CA SER A 189 25.66 -4.31 -29.96
C SER A 189 25.97 -5.52 -30.86
N ASN A 190 27.18 -6.09 -30.75
CA ASN A 190 27.55 -7.30 -31.48
C ASN A 190 26.72 -8.51 -31.01
N MET A 191 26.36 -8.57 -29.72
CA MET A 191 25.56 -9.67 -29.18
C MET A 191 24.13 -9.66 -29.71
N GLU A 192 23.51 -8.47 -29.83
CA GLU A 192 22.18 -8.33 -30.41
C GLU A 192 22.17 -8.71 -31.90
N ALA A 193 23.18 -8.27 -32.66
CA ALA A 193 23.33 -8.63 -34.07
C ALA A 193 23.50 -10.14 -34.26
N LEU A 194 24.38 -10.78 -33.49
CA LEU A 194 24.58 -12.23 -33.53
C LEU A 194 23.30 -13.00 -33.14
N ALA A 195 22.54 -12.50 -32.18
CA ALA A 195 21.26 -13.07 -31.81
C ALA A 195 20.20 -12.90 -32.90
N ALA A 196 20.17 -11.74 -33.57
CA ALA A 196 19.29 -11.49 -34.71
C ALA A 196 19.61 -12.43 -35.89
N ASP A 197 20.89 -12.60 -36.21
CA ASP A 197 21.36 -13.54 -37.23
C ASP A 197 20.93 -14.97 -36.88
N PHE A 198 21.15 -15.40 -35.63
CA PHE A 198 20.70 -16.70 -35.15
C PHE A 198 19.19 -16.87 -35.23
N PHE A 199 18.41 -15.86 -34.87
CA PHE A 199 16.94 -15.85 -34.94
C PHE A 199 16.40 -15.93 -36.39
N ASN A 200 17.21 -15.54 -37.37
CA ASN A 200 16.85 -15.57 -38.79
C ASN A 200 17.33 -16.82 -39.52
N ARG A 201 18.08 -17.71 -38.88
CA ARG A 201 18.47 -18.99 -39.46
C ARG A 201 17.26 -19.88 -39.72
N THR A 202 17.31 -20.63 -40.81
CA THR A 202 16.28 -21.60 -41.20
C THR A 202 16.52 -22.98 -40.56
N GLU A 203 17.78 -23.35 -40.38
CA GLU A 203 18.20 -24.66 -39.85
C GLU A 203 19.37 -24.49 -38.87
N LEU A 204 19.38 -25.31 -37.82
CA LEU A 204 20.42 -25.35 -36.80
C LEU A 204 21.06 -26.75 -36.76
N ASN A 205 22.37 -26.83 -36.53
CA ASN A 205 23.03 -28.13 -36.40
C ASN A 205 23.05 -28.61 -34.95
N TYR A 206 22.74 -29.88 -34.73
CA TYR A 206 22.81 -30.50 -33.42
C TYR A 206 24.25 -30.46 -32.88
N LYS A 207 24.40 -30.08 -31.60
CA LYS A 207 25.69 -29.83 -30.92
C LYS A 207 26.55 -28.72 -31.52
N GLU A 208 26.00 -27.88 -32.40
CA GLU A 208 26.66 -26.63 -32.78
C GLU A 208 26.81 -25.73 -31.55
N LYS A 209 27.98 -25.14 -31.38
CA LYS A 209 28.26 -24.23 -30.27
C LYS A 209 27.91 -22.80 -30.66
N LEU A 210 27.12 -22.12 -29.83
CA LEU A 210 26.84 -20.70 -30.02
C LEU A 210 28.12 -19.86 -29.93
N THR A 211 28.19 -18.85 -30.79
CA THR A 211 29.28 -17.87 -30.86
C THR A 211 29.05 -16.64 -29.97
N PHE A 212 27.90 -16.54 -29.31
CA PHE A 212 27.55 -15.43 -28.42
C PHE A 212 27.08 -15.92 -27.05
N THR A 213 26.97 -14.96 -26.12
CA THR A 213 26.60 -15.22 -24.73
C THR A 213 25.32 -14.49 -24.35
N GLU A 214 24.82 -14.73 -23.14
CA GLU A 214 23.79 -13.87 -22.56
C GLU A 214 24.32 -12.44 -22.42
N SER A 215 23.42 -11.46 -22.58
CA SER A 215 23.68 -10.02 -22.56
C SER A 215 22.39 -9.27 -22.23
N THR A 216 22.39 -7.93 -22.25
CA THR A 216 21.15 -7.16 -22.06
C THR A 216 20.07 -7.54 -23.08
N HIS A 217 20.46 -7.96 -24.29
CA HIS A 217 19.56 -8.32 -25.38
C HIS A 217 19.35 -9.82 -25.56
N VAL A 218 20.04 -10.68 -24.81
CA VAL A 218 20.01 -12.13 -25.01
C VAL A 218 19.86 -12.87 -23.70
N GLU A 219 18.84 -13.73 -23.61
CA GLU A 219 18.66 -14.70 -22.54
C GLU A 219 18.62 -16.13 -23.10
N ILE A 220 19.32 -17.05 -22.45
CA ILE A 220 19.37 -18.46 -22.83
C ILE A 220 18.83 -19.33 -21.70
N LYS A 221 17.92 -20.25 -22.02
CA LYS A 221 17.41 -21.24 -21.06
C LYS A 221 17.57 -22.66 -21.53
N ASN A 222 17.96 -23.49 -20.57
CA ASN A 222 18.00 -24.93 -20.70
C ASN A 222 16.85 -25.54 -19.89
N PHE A 223 15.83 -26.06 -20.56
CA PHE A 223 14.72 -26.75 -19.92
C PHE A 223 14.65 -28.21 -20.36
N SER A 224 14.33 -29.10 -19.43
CA SER A 224 13.94 -30.46 -19.77
C SER A 224 12.58 -30.46 -20.47
N THR A 225 12.41 -31.40 -21.40
CA THR A 225 11.25 -31.46 -22.30
C THR A 225 9.91 -31.68 -21.57
N GLU A 226 9.90 -32.46 -20.49
CA GLU A 226 8.68 -32.90 -19.80
C GLU A 226 7.84 -31.78 -19.18
N LYS A 227 8.44 -30.62 -18.86
CA LYS A 227 7.74 -29.47 -18.26
C LYS A 227 7.93 -28.16 -19.03
N LEU A 228 8.31 -28.24 -20.31
CA LEU A 228 8.64 -27.06 -21.11
C LEU A 228 7.49 -26.05 -21.17
N LEU A 229 6.27 -26.49 -21.48
CA LEU A 229 5.11 -25.60 -21.60
C LEU A 229 4.83 -24.85 -20.28
N GLN A 230 4.87 -25.57 -19.16
CA GLN A 230 4.70 -24.97 -17.83
C GLN A 230 5.82 -23.96 -17.53
N ARG A 231 7.09 -24.33 -17.77
CA ARG A 231 8.24 -23.46 -17.49
C ARG A 231 8.21 -22.19 -18.34
N ILE A 232 7.90 -22.30 -19.64
CA ILE A 232 7.74 -21.15 -20.52
C ILE A 232 6.66 -20.23 -19.95
N ARG A 233 5.50 -20.77 -19.59
CA ARG A 233 4.42 -19.99 -18.98
C ARG A 233 4.84 -19.24 -17.71
N GLU A 234 5.69 -19.86 -16.89
CA GLU A 234 6.20 -19.28 -15.63
C GLU A 234 7.23 -18.17 -15.87
N ILE A 235 8.16 -18.34 -16.82
CA ILE A 235 9.25 -17.37 -17.05
C ILE A 235 8.88 -16.22 -17.99
N LEU A 236 7.94 -16.44 -18.92
CA LEU A 236 7.67 -15.51 -20.01
C LEU A 236 7.28 -14.09 -19.53
N PRO A 237 6.39 -13.92 -18.53
CA PRO A 237 6.02 -12.59 -18.07
C PRO A 237 7.21 -11.74 -17.60
N GLN A 238 8.14 -12.37 -16.87
CA GLN A 238 9.34 -11.71 -16.36
C GLN A 238 10.24 -11.25 -17.51
N TYR A 239 10.54 -12.12 -18.47
CA TYR A 239 11.45 -11.78 -19.57
C TYR A 239 10.84 -10.80 -20.57
N VAL A 240 9.55 -10.93 -20.87
CA VAL A 240 8.86 -10.00 -21.77
C VAL A 240 8.80 -8.61 -21.14
N SER A 241 8.45 -8.49 -19.85
CA SER A 241 8.53 -7.22 -19.11
C SER A 241 9.96 -6.66 -19.14
N ALA A 242 10.97 -7.49 -18.86
CA ALA A 242 12.36 -7.07 -18.84
C ALA A 242 12.85 -6.50 -20.17
N PHE A 243 12.64 -7.22 -21.27
CA PHE A 243 13.06 -6.78 -22.61
C PHE A 243 12.25 -5.57 -23.08
N ALA A 244 10.94 -5.56 -22.87
CA ALA A 244 10.06 -4.48 -23.29
C ALA A 244 10.43 -3.15 -22.62
N ASN A 245 10.76 -3.17 -21.32
CA ASN A 245 11.11 -1.97 -20.54
C ASN A 245 12.55 -1.48 -20.77
N THR A 246 13.45 -2.32 -21.28
CA THR A 246 14.83 -1.93 -21.62
C THR A 246 14.96 -1.60 -23.09
N ASP A 247 15.66 -2.43 -23.87
CA ASP A 247 16.01 -2.20 -25.27
C ASP A 247 15.48 -3.25 -26.27
N GLY A 248 14.57 -4.12 -25.81
CA GLY A 248 14.16 -5.31 -26.56
C GLY A 248 15.24 -6.40 -26.47
N GLY A 249 14.93 -7.57 -27.02
CA GLY A 249 15.88 -8.68 -27.04
C GLY A 249 15.29 -10.03 -27.43
N TYR A 250 16.06 -11.07 -27.15
CA TYR A 250 15.83 -12.43 -27.60
C TYR A 250 15.90 -13.42 -26.43
N LEU A 251 14.90 -14.30 -26.34
CA LEU A 251 14.89 -15.45 -25.45
C LEU A 251 15.02 -16.72 -26.29
N PHE A 252 16.08 -17.49 -26.04
CA PHE A 252 16.32 -18.78 -26.68
C PHE A 252 16.20 -19.91 -25.66
N VAL A 253 15.42 -20.94 -26.01
CA VAL A 253 15.23 -22.13 -25.17
C VAL A 253 15.51 -23.41 -25.96
N GLY A 254 16.42 -24.24 -25.44
CA GLY A 254 16.87 -25.46 -26.11
C GLY A 254 18.40 -25.57 -26.23
N LEU A 255 19.15 -24.85 -25.42
CA LEU A 255 20.61 -24.91 -25.38
C LEU A 255 21.08 -25.55 -24.07
N ASN A 256 22.18 -26.30 -24.09
CA ASN A 256 22.76 -26.85 -22.86
C ASN A 256 23.65 -25.82 -22.12
N LYS A 257 24.22 -26.24 -20.99
CA LYS A 257 25.10 -25.39 -20.18
C LYS A 257 26.38 -24.99 -20.91
N ASP A 258 26.83 -25.81 -21.85
CA ASP A 258 28.03 -25.60 -22.66
C ASP A 258 27.76 -24.76 -23.93
N LYS A 259 26.54 -24.20 -24.02
CA LYS A 259 26.04 -23.38 -25.14
C LYS A 259 25.94 -24.14 -26.47
N GLU A 260 25.73 -25.44 -26.40
CA GLU A 260 25.47 -26.29 -27.55
C GLU A 260 23.97 -26.36 -27.84
N ILE A 261 23.62 -26.39 -29.12
CA ILE A 261 22.25 -26.53 -29.60
C ILE A 261 21.81 -27.98 -29.42
N ILE A 262 20.88 -28.21 -28.48
CA ILE A 262 20.29 -29.53 -28.23
C ILE A 262 18.86 -29.61 -28.78
N GLY A 263 18.09 -28.53 -28.59
CA GLY A 263 16.67 -28.46 -28.89
C GLY A 263 15.81 -29.34 -27.99
N PHE A 264 14.52 -29.38 -28.29
CA PHE A 264 13.57 -30.32 -27.70
C PHE A 264 12.84 -31.09 -28.80
N LYS A 265 12.65 -32.40 -28.59
CA LYS A 265 11.86 -33.25 -29.48
C LYS A 265 10.38 -32.95 -29.30
N SER A 266 9.67 -32.69 -30.40
CA SER A 266 8.24 -32.43 -30.33
C SER A 266 7.54 -32.59 -31.67
N GLU A 267 6.24 -32.87 -31.61
CA GLU A 267 5.35 -32.87 -32.77
C GLU A 267 4.86 -31.45 -33.09
N LYS A 268 4.45 -31.22 -34.34
CA LYS A 268 3.90 -29.93 -34.78
C LYS A 268 2.73 -29.45 -33.91
N SER A 269 1.87 -30.36 -33.46
CA SER A 269 0.71 -30.07 -32.60
C SER A 269 1.12 -29.44 -31.26
N TYR A 270 2.28 -29.81 -30.72
CA TYR A 270 2.81 -29.24 -29.48
C TYR A 270 3.43 -27.86 -29.69
N LEU A 271 4.06 -27.61 -30.85
CA LEU A 271 4.55 -26.28 -31.21
C LEU A 271 3.41 -25.27 -31.30
N THR A 272 2.28 -25.64 -31.91
CA THR A 272 1.07 -24.80 -31.95
C THR A 272 0.55 -24.49 -30.55
N LYS A 273 0.56 -25.47 -29.64
CA LYS A 273 0.18 -25.23 -28.22
C LYS A 273 1.14 -24.28 -27.53
N LEU A 274 2.46 -24.39 -27.77
CA LEU A 274 3.44 -23.47 -27.21
C LEU A 274 3.24 -22.04 -27.72
N GLU A 275 2.97 -21.87 -29.02
CA GLU A 275 2.69 -20.57 -29.60
C GLU A 275 1.43 -19.94 -29.00
N GLU A 276 0.36 -20.73 -28.82
CA GLU A 276 -0.86 -20.29 -28.14
C GLU A 276 -0.59 -19.88 -26.69
N VAL A 277 0.22 -20.65 -25.95
CA VAL A 277 0.63 -20.31 -24.58
C VAL A 277 1.43 -19.02 -24.54
N THR A 278 2.35 -18.80 -25.49
CA THR A 278 3.12 -17.57 -25.62
C THR A 278 2.20 -16.38 -25.86
N LYS A 279 1.29 -16.47 -26.85
CA LYS A 279 0.31 -15.44 -27.17
C LYS A 279 -0.58 -15.10 -25.99
N ASN A 280 -1.15 -16.12 -25.35
CA ASN A 280 -2.05 -15.95 -24.21
C ASN A 280 -1.34 -15.40 -22.97
N SER A 281 -0.05 -15.68 -22.79
CA SER A 281 0.73 -15.18 -21.66
C SER A 281 1.14 -13.72 -21.86
N ILE A 282 1.59 -13.34 -23.07
CA ILE A 282 1.96 -11.97 -23.40
C ILE A 282 0.73 -11.05 -23.43
N GLY A 283 -0.39 -11.52 -24.03
CA GLY A 283 -1.62 -10.74 -24.11
C GLY A 283 -2.30 -10.47 -22.77
N LYS A 284 -1.86 -11.09 -21.67
CA LYS A 284 -2.38 -10.87 -20.30
C LYS A 284 -1.50 -9.95 -19.47
N LEU A 285 -0.34 -9.52 -19.99
CA LEU A 285 0.56 -8.65 -19.25
C LEU A 285 -0.06 -7.25 -19.08
N PRO A 286 -0.10 -6.70 -17.85
CA PRO A 286 -0.57 -5.34 -17.66
C PRO A 286 0.39 -4.35 -18.34
N VAL A 287 -0.16 -3.41 -19.10
CA VAL A 287 0.60 -2.35 -19.75
C VAL A 287 0.02 -1.00 -19.36
N HIS A 288 0.90 -0.02 -19.17
CA HIS A 288 0.51 1.36 -18.93
C HIS A 288 1.11 2.26 -20.00
N HIS A 289 0.27 3.13 -20.57
CA HIS A 289 0.65 4.08 -21.60
C HIS A 289 0.60 5.50 -21.07
N PHE A 290 1.71 6.21 -21.23
CA PHE A 290 1.79 7.65 -21.17
C PHE A 290 1.61 8.30 -22.56
N CYS A 291 1.73 7.49 -23.63
CA CYS A 291 1.60 7.93 -25.02
C CYS A 291 0.17 7.80 -25.57
N MET A 292 -0.10 8.51 -26.67
CA MET A 292 -1.41 8.49 -27.36
C MET A 292 -1.64 7.24 -28.20
N GLU A 293 -0.58 6.63 -28.75
CA GLU A 293 -0.66 5.53 -29.73
C GLU A 293 -1.24 4.21 -29.17
N LYS A 294 -1.20 4.02 -27.83
CA LYS A 294 -1.76 2.85 -27.11
C LYS A 294 -1.50 1.48 -27.79
N GLY A 295 -0.28 1.30 -28.30
CA GLY A 295 0.14 0.07 -28.99
C GLY A 295 0.25 -1.16 -28.07
N THR A 296 0.21 -2.36 -28.65
CA THR A 296 0.41 -3.62 -27.92
C THR A 296 1.88 -4.03 -27.86
N ILE A 297 2.21 -5.01 -27.03
CA ILE A 297 3.56 -5.59 -26.97
C ILE A 297 3.85 -6.29 -28.30
N ASN A 298 4.84 -5.79 -29.04
CA ASN A 298 5.30 -6.42 -30.28
C ASN A 298 6.31 -7.53 -29.99
N TYR A 299 6.05 -8.71 -30.56
CA TYR A 299 6.94 -9.86 -30.43
C TYR A 299 6.84 -10.77 -31.65
N LEU A 300 7.88 -11.57 -31.88
CA LEU A 300 7.92 -12.64 -32.87
C LEU A 300 8.34 -13.94 -32.19
N CYS A 301 7.57 -15.00 -32.40
CA CYS A 301 7.87 -16.34 -31.90
C CYS A 301 8.22 -17.24 -33.09
N LYS A 302 9.33 -17.96 -33.00
CA LYS A 302 9.80 -18.93 -34.00
C LYS A 302 10.22 -20.24 -33.34
N PHE A 303 10.09 -21.32 -34.08
CA PHE A 303 10.63 -22.64 -33.74
C PHE A 303 11.69 -23.00 -34.76
N LEU A 304 12.95 -22.91 -34.38
CA LEU A 304 14.09 -23.17 -35.27
C LEU A 304 14.36 -24.67 -35.29
N GLY A 305 14.33 -25.30 -36.47
CA GLY A 305 14.56 -26.74 -36.62
C GLY A 305 16.02 -27.11 -36.35
N VAL A 306 16.24 -28.13 -35.52
CA VAL A 306 17.57 -28.68 -35.19
C VAL A 306 17.76 -29.99 -35.93
N TYR A 307 18.86 -30.13 -36.67
CA TYR A 307 19.16 -31.27 -37.50
C TYR A 307 20.42 -31.99 -37.04
N ASP A 308 20.35 -33.32 -36.96
CA ASP A 308 21.51 -34.20 -36.76
C ASP A 308 21.73 -35.01 -38.04
N LYS A 309 22.86 -34.80 -38.72
CA LYS A 309 23.21 -35.45 -40.00
C LYS A 309 22.08 -35.41 -41.03
N GLY A 310 21.42 -34.24 -41.16
CA GLY A 310 20.33 -34.01 -42.12
C GLY A 310 18.95 -34.50 -41.66
N SER A 311 18.84 -35.13 -40.49
CA SER A 311 17.55 -35.55 -39.91
C SER A 311 17.08 -34.57 -38.84
N LEU A 312 15.85 -34.08 -38.95
CA LEU A 312 15.23 -33.21 -37.94
C LEU A 312 15.16 -33.96 -36.60
N CYS A 313 15.87 -33.46 -35.59
CA CYS A 313 15.99 -34.09 -34.29
C CYS A 313 15.36 -33.28 -33.15
N GLY A 314 14.96 -32.02 -33.38
CA GLY A 314 14.26 -31.20 -32.40
C GLY A 314 14.04 -29.76 -32.85
N TYR A 315 13.62 -28.91 -31.91
CA TYR A 315 13.40 -27.49 -32.13
C TYR A 315 14.05 -26.63 -31.03
N VAL A 316 14.49 -25.43 -31.38
CA VAL A 316 14.79 -24.34 -30.44
C VAL A 316 13.61 -23.37 -30.44
N TYR A 317 13.10 -23.06 -29.26
CA TYR A 317 12.11 -21.99 -29.09
C TYR A 317 12.85 -20.65 -29.07
N ALA A 318 12.46 -19.74 -29.96
CA ALA A 318 13.08 -18.43 -30.10
C ALA A 318 12.00 -17.35 -30.05
N LEU A 319 12.13 -16.41 -29.12
CA LEU A 319 11.22 -15.28 -28.96
C LEU A 319 12.02 -13.98 -29.08
N ARG A 320 11.62 -13.12 -30.01
CA ARG A 320 12.07 -11.73 -30.09
C ARG A 320 11.01 -10.83 -29.49
N VAL A 321 11.39 -9.99 -28.55
CA VAL A 321 10.52 -8.97 -27.94
C VAL A 321 11.05 -7.60 -28.33
N GLU A 322 10.20 -6.77 -28.92
CA GLU A 322 10.58 -5.41 -29.25
C GLU A 322 10.50 -4.50 -28.03
N ARG A 323 11.24 -3.40 -28.10
CA ARG A 323 11.24 -2.38 -27.07
C ARG A 323 9.87 -1.70 -27.03
N PHE A 324 9.25 -1.60 -25.86
CA PHE A 324 7.92 -1.00 -25.70
C PHE A 324 8.00 0.51 -25.46
N CYS A 325 6.98 1.27 -25.85
CA CYS A 325 6.98 2.73 -25.74
C CYS A 325 6.97 3.24 -24.29
N CYS A 326 6.18 2.60 -23.43
CA CYS A 326 5.93 3.00 -22.05
C CYS A 326 6.35 1.91 -21.04
N ALA A 327 5.41 1.34 -20.27
CA ALA A 327 5.70 0.37 -19.22
C ALA A 327 4.94 -0.94 -19.40
N VAL A 328 5.65 -2.07 -19.29
CA VAL A 328 5.10 -3.43 -19.32
C VAL A 328 5.38 -4.12 -17.99
N PHE A 329 4.33 -4.56 -17.31
CA PHE A 329 4.43 -5.31 -16.06
C PHE A 329 4.41 -6.82 -16.33
N ALA A 330 5.15 -7.59 -15.55
CA ALA A 330 5.05 -9.05 -15.58
C ALA A 330 3.73 -9.56 -14.97
N LYS A 331 3.16 -8.81 -14.04
CA LYS A 331 1.86 -9.04 -13.38
C LYS A 331 1.46 -7.75 -12.67
N ARG A 332 0.24 -7.70 -12.11
CA ARG A 332 -0.17 -6.54 -11.30
C ARG A 332 0.83 -6.29 -10.17
N PRO A 333 1.15 -5.02 -9.84
CA PRO A 333 2.07 -4.69 -8.76
C PRO A 333 1.62 -5.33 -7.45
N ASP A 334 2.54 -5.92 -6.72
CA ASP A 334 2.30 -6.52 -5.40
C ASP A 334 2.27 -5.40 -4.36
N SER A 335 1.21 -4.59 -4.41
CA SER A 335 0.93 -3.47 -3.52
C SER A 335 -0.56 -3.47 -3.18
N TRP A 336 -0.86 -3.29 -1.91
CA TRP A 336 -2.15 -3.59 -1.31
C TRP A 336 -2.66 -2.39 -0.54
N HIS A 337 -3.98 -2.26 -0.47
CA HIS A 337 -4.66 -1.27 0.36
C HIS A 337 -5.98 -1.84 0.88
N VAL A 338 -6.60 -1.12 1.81
CA VAL A 338 -7.94 -1.43 2.28
C VAL A 338 -8.94 -0.46 1.65
N LYS A 339 -9.90 -1.00 0.90
CA LYS A 339 -10.95 -0.24 0.23
C LYS A 339 -12.24 -1.04 0.24
N ASP A 340 -13.36 -0.39 0.56
CA ASP A 340 -14.70 -1.01 0.68
C ASP A 340 -14.68 -2.23 1.62
N ASN A 341 -14.12 -2.05 2.82
CA ASN A 341 -13.95 -3.06 3.86
C ASN A 341 -13.28 -4.36 3.39
N ARG A 342 -12.39 -4.27 2.39
CA ARG A 342 -11.65 -5.42 1.87
C ARG A 342 -10.22 -5.05 1.58
N VAL A 343 -9.32 -5.99 1.82
CA VAL A 343 -7.94 -5.90 1.33
C VAL A 343 -7.96 -6.15 -0.16
N LYS A 344 -7.52 -5.16 -0.94
CA LYS A 344 -7.50 -5.21 -2.41
C LYS A 344 -6.09 -4.96 -2.93
N GLN A 345 -5.78 -5.64 -4.03
CA GLN A 345 -4.56 -5.35 -4.77
C GLN A 345 -4.80 -4.11 -5.61
N LEU A 346 -3.85 -3.18 -5.62
CA LEU A 346 -3.90 -2.05 -6.52
C LEU A 346 -3.85 -2.52 -7.99
N THR A 347 -4.57 -1.81 -8.85
CA THR A 347 -4.35 -1.91 -10.30
C THR A 347 -3.02 -1.25 -10.66
N GLU A 348 -2.47 -1.57 -11.82
CA GLU A 348 -1.30 -0.88 -12.36
C GLU A 348 -1.55 0.62 -12.52
N LYS A 349 -2.78 1.02 -12.88
CA LYS A 349 -3.17 2.43 -13.01
C LYS A 349 -3.20 3.15 -11.68
N GLU A 350 -3.89 2.60 -10.68
CA GLU A 350 -3.93 3.17 -9.33
C GLU A 350 -2.52 3.25 -8.73
N TRP A 351 -1.72 2.20 -8.89
CA TRP A 351 -0.36 2.18 -8.36
C TRP A 351 0.54 3.23 -9.02
N ILE A 352 0.51 3.38 -10.35
CA ILE A 352 1.28 4.45 -11.04
C ILE A 352 0.79 5.83 -10.60
N GLN A 353 -0.51 6.01 -10.49
CA GLN A 353 -1.13 7.24 -10.03
C GLN A 353 -0.64 7.64 -8.62
N PHE A 354 -0.45 6.69 -7.70
CA PHE A 354 0.16 6.96 -6.40
C PHE A 354 1.67 7.18 -6.48
N MET A 355 2.37 6.52 -7.40
CA MET A 355 3.83 6.65 -7.51
C MET A 355 4.23 8.00 -8.12
N VAL A 356 3.54 8.44 -9.17
CA VAL A 356 4.00 9.50 -10.06
C VAL A 356 3.38 10.87 -9.73
N ASP A 357 2.10 10.94 -9.40
CA ASP A 357 1.43 12.21 -9.10
C ASP A 357 1.87 12.73 -7.72
N SER A 358 2.66 13.81 -7.69
CA SER A 358 3.10 14.48 -6.46
C SER A 358 1.99 15.22 -5.71
N GLU A 359 0.85 15.45 -6.36
CA GLU A 359 -0.25 16.27 -5.86
C GLU A 359 -1.57 15.55 -6.07
N ARG A 360 -2.14 14.89 -5.06
CA ARG A 360 -3.61 14.74 -4.97
C ARG A 360 -4.17 14.80 -3.57
N VAL A 361 -5.26 15.56 -3.52
CA VAL A 361 -6.37 15.54 -2.57
C VAL A 361 -6.97 14.13 -2.56
N TYR A 362 -6.97 13.51 -1.39
CA TYR A 362 -7.59 12.20 -1.18
C TYR A 362 -9.11 12.35 -1.32
N GLU A 363 -9.72 11.61 -2.25
CA GLU A 363 -11.16 11.34 -2.16
C GLU A 363 -11.41 10.59 -0.85
N GLU A 364 -12.28 11.14 0.00
CA GLU A 364 -12.64 10.59 1.30
C GLU A 364 -13.08 9.13 1.15
N LEU A 365 -12.61 8.26 2.07
CA LEU A 365 -13.06 6.88 2.12
C LEU A 365 -14.60 6.86 2.18
N PRO A 366 -15.28 6.05 1.35
CA PRO A 366 -16.71 5.87 1.51
C PRO A 366 -16.98 5.25 2.89
N SER A 367 -17.82 5.93 3.67
CA SER A 367 -18.42 5.38 4.88
C SER A 367 -19.05 4.02 4.59
N PRO A 368 -18.89 3.00 5.44
CA PRO A 368 -19.65 1.77 5.35
C PRO A 368 -21.06 1.97 5.94
N ALA A 369 -21.86 2.84 5.32
CA ALA A 369 -23.31 2.88 5.50
C ALA A 369 -23.99 3.71 4.37
N SER A 370 -24.81 3.00 3.60
CA SER A 370 -26.05 3.50 2.98
C SER A 370 -25.99 4.30 1.67
N THR A 371 -26.57 3.68 0.64
CA THR A 371 -27.30 4.31 -0.47
C THR A 371 -28.37 5.29 0.03
N SER A 372 -28.21 6.59 -0.24
CA SER A 372 -29.30 7.52 -0.62
C SER A 372 -28.76 8.93 -0.92
N SER A 373 -29.44 9.61 -1.85
CA SER A 373 -29.15 10.89 -2.53
C SER A 373 -28.73 12.10 -1.68
N PRO A 374 -28.10 13.12 -2.31
CA PRO A 374 -27.64 14.33 -1.63
C PRO A 374 -28.82 15.29 -1.39
N VAL A 375 -29.08 15.64 -0.13
CA VAL A 375 -29.91 16.79 0.20
C VAL A 375 -29.00 17.90 0.69
N SER A 376 -28.93 18.94 -0.14
CA SER A 376 -28.43 20.26 0.20
C SER A 376 -29.30 20.87 1.30
N GLN A 377 -28.71 21.26 2.43
CA GLN A 377 -29.33 22.26 3.31
C GLN A 377 -28.27 23.02 4.10
N SER A 378 -28.26 24.33 3.83
CA SER A 378 -27.61 25.36 4.64
C SER A 378 -28.08 25.29 6.09
N CYS A 379 -27.13 25.25 7.04
CA CYS A 379 -27.39 25.44 8.47
C CYS A 379 -26.59 26.64 9.02
N PRO A 380 -27.10 27.34 10.04
CA PRO A 380 -26.62 28.65 10.48
C PRO A 380 -25.34 28.54 11.32
N LEU A 381 -24.44 29.53 11.16
CA LEU A 381 -23.28 29.89 12.00
C LEU A 381 -22.86 28.84 13.05
N ARG A 382 -22.06 27.86 12.63
CA ARG A 382 -21.28 27.02 13.56
C ARG A 382 -19.99 27.75 13.93
N GLU A 383 -19.67 27.76 15.23
CA GLU A 383 -18.33 28.14 15.70
C GLU A 383 -17.34 27.05 15.27
N TYR A 384 -16.56 27.29 14.22
CA TYR A 384 -15.54 26.35 13.76
C TYR A 384 -14.32 26.34 14.69
N ILE A 385 -13.70 25.17 14.86
CA ILE A 385 -12.51 24.96 15.69
C ILE A 385 -11.29 25.48 14.90
N ASN A 386 -10.96 26.76 15.04
CA ASN A 386 -9.71 27.30 14.51
C ASN A 386 -8.61 27.30 15.58
N PHE A 387 -7.73 26.29 15.55
CA PHE A 387 -6.68 26.08 16.56
C PHE A 387 -5.64 27.21 16.57
N LYS A 388 -5.38 27.87 15.44
CA LYS A 388 -4.40 28.97 15.32
C LYS A 388 -4.95 30.34 15.71
N ILE A 389 -6.27 30.54 15.69
CA ILE A 389 -6.90 31.88 15.77
C ILE A 389 -7.69 32.12 17.06
N GLN A 390 -7.75 31.18 18.03
CA GLN A 390 -8.42 31.47 19.31
C GLN A 390 -7.46 32.00 20.39
N PRO A 391 -7.38 33.33 20.63
CA PRO A 391 -6.52 33.91 21.66
C PRO A 391 -7.03 33.66 23.09
N ARG A 392 -8.23 33.08 23.26
CA ARG A 392 -8.82 32.86 24.58
C ARG A 392 -9.07 31.37 24.83
N ARG A 393 -8.44 30.86 25.87
CA ARG A 393 -8.58 29.48 26.35
C ARG A 393 -9.39 29.50 27.64
N TYR A 394 -10.31 28.56 27.79
CA TYR A 394 -11.05 28.40 29.02
C TYR A 394 -10.21 27.60 30.01
N HIS A 395 -10.02 28.14 31.21
CA HIS A 395 -9.40 27.44 32.33
C HIS A 395 -10.52 26.90 33.23
N LEU A 396 -10.59 25.59 33.41
CA LEU A 396 -11.62 25.02 34.30
C LEU A 396 -11.37 25.45 35.75
N PRO A 397 -12.38 26.01 36.43
CA PRO A 397 -12.33 26.25 37.87
C PRO A 397 -12.06 24.95 38.63
N GLY A 398 -11.00 24.90 39.44
CA GLY A 398 -10.65 23.73 40.25
C GLY A 398 -9.61 22.77 39.63
N LEU A 399 -9.19 22.99 38.38
CA LEU A 399 -8.02 22.34 37.80
C LEU A 399 -6.78 23.20 37.84
N SER A 400 -5.62 22.55 37.81
CA SER A 400 -4.34 23.21 37.58
C SER A 400 -4.39 24.01 36.28
N GLU A 401 -3.78 25.21 36.26
CA GLU A 401 -3.61 26.08 35.06
C GLU A 401 -2.95 25.37 33.85
N LYS A 402 -2.57 24.10 34.00
CA LYS A 402 -1.87 23.23 33.05
C LYS A 402 -2.79 22.58 32.01
N ILE A 403 -4.12 22.59 32.18
CA ILE A 403 -5.07 22.07 31.19
C ILE A 403 -5.89 23.22 30.62
N THR A 404 -5.93 23.31 29.30
CA THR A 404 -6.67 24.36 28.59
C THR A 404 -7.78 23.78 27.75
N CYS A 405 -8.98 24.35 27.84
CA CYS A 405 -10.13 23.94 27.04
C CYS A 405 -10.42 24.92 25.91
N THR A 406 -10.72 24.39 24.72
CA THR A 406 -11.02 25.15 23.51
C THR A 406 -12.13 24.47 22.71
N PRO A 407 -12.98 25.20 21.97
CA PRO A 407 -13.22 26.64 22.05
C PRO A 407 -13.81 27.10 23.38
N GLU A 408 -13.38 28.25 23.90
CA GLU A 408 -13.87 28.77 25.18
C GLU A 408 -15.39 28.98 25.22
N THR A 409 -15.95 29.56 24.15
CA THR A 409 -17.39 29.84 24.01
C THR A 409 -18.21 28.56 24.07
N LEU A 410 -17.79 27.54 23.31
CA LEU A 410 -18.43 26.24 23.29
C LEU A 410 -18.37 25.56 24.66
N CYS A 411 -17.21 25.59 25.32
CA CYS A 411 -17.04 25.00 26.66
C CYS A 411 -18.01 25.64 27.67
N ARG A 412 -18.03 26.98 27.76
CA ARG A 412 -18.94 27.70 28.68
C ARG A 412 -20.40 27.38 28.40
N ASN A 413 -20.79 27.35 27.13
CA ASN A 413 -22.16 27.02 26.73
C ASN A 413 -22.53 25.59 27.15
N LEU A 414 -21.68 24.60 26.86
CA LEU A 414 -21.91 23.21 27.23
C LEU A 414 -22.03 23.02 28.74
N PHE A 415 -21.13 23.60 29.52
CA PHE A 415 -21.17 23.50 30.99
C PHE A 415 -22.39 24.21 31.59
N SER A 416 -22.85 25.31 30.99
CA SER A 416 -24.06 26.01 31.43
C SER A 416 -25.36 25.26 31.09
N GLN A 417 -25.36 24.49 29.99
CA GLN A 417 -26.55 23.81 29.47
C GLN A 417 -26.72 22.40 30.04
N HIS A 418 -25.63 21.77 30.48
CA HIS A 418 -25.61 20.38 30.89
C HIS A 418 -24.97 20.21 32.27
N GLU A 419 -25.83 20.10 33.28
CA GLU A 419 -25.43 19.85 34.66
C GLU A 419 -24.60 18.56 34.76
N GLY A 420 -23.56 18.56 35.60
CA GLY A 420 -22.66 17.41 35.80
C GLY A 420 -21.53 17.24 34.77
N LEU A 421 -21.61 17.89 33.59
CA LEU A 421 -20.55 17.78 32.57
C LEU A 421 -19.22 18.37 33.04
N GLU A 422 -19.25 19.57 33.62
CA GLU A 422 -18.04 20.25 34.11
C GLU A 422 -17.36 19.42 35.20
N GLN A 423 -18.13 18.90 36.16
CA GLN A 423 -17.61 18.05 37.22
C GLN A 423 -16.98 16.76 36.68
N LEU A 424 -17.62 16.10 35.72
CA LEU A 424 -17.09 14.90 35.09
C LEU A 424 -15.75 15.16 34.39
N ILE A 425 -15.64 16.27 33.66
CA ILE A 425 -14.38 16.66 33.03
C ILE A 425 -13.33 16.92 34.11
N CYS A 426 -13.68 17.58 35.21
CA CYS A 426 -12.75 17.81 36.30
C CYS A 426 -12.20 16.50 36.90
N GLU A 427 -13.07 15.52 37.09
CA GLU A 427 -12.71 14.20 37.60
C GLU A 427 -11.76 13.45 36.64
N GLU A 428 -12.09 13.39 35.35
CA GLU A 428 -11.26 12.73 34.33
C GLU A 428 -9.89 13.41 34.16
N MET A 429 -9.86 14.73 34.22
CA MET A 429 -8.65 15.53 34.05
C MET A 429 -7.76 15.59 35.30
N GLY A 430 -8.25 15.17 36.47
CA GLY A 430 -7.49 15.24 37.74
C GLY A 430 -6.16 14.46 37.73
N SER A 431 -6.03 13.46 36.86
CA SER A 431 -4.81 12.66 36.68
C SER A 431 -3.90 13.12 35.53
N VAL A 432 -4.24 14.23 34.86
CA VAL A 432 -3.52 14.72 33.69
C VAL A 432 -2.58 15.85 34.11
N SER A 433 -1.30 15.71 33.75
CA SER A 433 -0.23 16.64 34.17
C SER A 433 -0.30 17.98 33.42
N LYS A 434 -0.41 17.94 32.08
CA LYS A 434 -0.48 19.09 31.18
C LYS A 434 -1.09 18.68 29.84
N GLY A 435 -1.99 19.50 29.29
CA GLY A 435 -2.61 19.20 28.00
C GLY A 435 -3.63 20.22 27.51
N SER A 436 -4.22 19.92 26.36
CA SER A 436 -5.26 20.67 25.68
C SER A 436 -6.48 19.76 25.51
N LEU A 437 -7.67 20.22 25.90
CA LEU A 437 -8.93 19.53 25.70
C LEU A 437 -9.76 20.30 24.67
N ILE A 438 -10.00 19.68 23.52
CA ILE A 438 -10.59 20.32 22.35
C ILE A 438 -12.02 19.81 22.16
N PHE A 439 -12.99 20.64 22.51
CA PHE A 439 -14.41 20.37 22.38
C PHE A 439 -14.92 20.62 20.96
N SER A 440 -15.80 19.73 20.52
CA SER A 440 -16.64 19.89 19.34
C SER A 440 -18.07 19.49 19.68
N ARG A 441 -19.04 20.05 18.96
CA ARG A 441 -20.40 19.49 18.97
C ARG A 441 -20.44 18.10 18.35
N SER A 442 -19.60 17.84 17.35
CA SER A 442 -19.40 16.52 16.77
C SER A 442 -18.05 16.46 16.04
N TRP A 443 -17.11 15.72 16.62
CA TRP A 443 -15.81 15.49 15.98
C TRP A 443 -15.97 14.69 14.67
N SER A 444 -17.00 13.85 14.58
CA SER A 444 -17.30 13.12 13.34
C SER A 444 -17.60 14.09 12.18
N LEU A 445 -18.41 15.12 12.40
CA LEU A 445 -18.76 16.11 11.39
C LEU A 445 -17.57 16.98 11.03
N ASP A 446 -16.77 17.41 12.01
CA ASP A 446 -15.55 18.19 11.76
C ASP A 446 -14.53 17.41 10.91
N LEU A 447 -14.59 16.08 10.96
CA LEU A 447 -13.80 15.16 10.14
C LEU A 447 -14.50 14.76 8.84
N GLY A 448 -15.64 15.36 8.48
CA GLY A 448 -16.37 15.09 7.24
C GLY A 448 -17.22 13.82 7.24
N LEU A 449 -17.42 13.19 8.40
CA LEU A 449 -18.34 12.05 8.54
C LEU A 449 -19.79 12.52 8.72
N GLN A 450 -20.74 11.59 8.63
CA GLN A 450 -22.14 11.89 8.90
C GLN A 450 -22.37 12.28 10.36
N GLU A 451 -23.15 13.34 10.57
CA GLU A 451 -23.53 13.80 11.90
C GLU A 451 -24.43 12.78 12.61
N ASN A 452 -24.09 12.49 13.87
CA ASN A 452 -24.99 11.77 14.76
C ASN A 452 -25.66 12.76 15.72
N ASN A 453 -26.92 13.09 15.43
CA ASN A 453 -27.72 14.05 16.22
C ASN A 453 -27.99 13.60 17.67
N LYS A 454 -27.67 12.35 18.03
CA LYS A 454 -27.81 11.83 19.40
C LYS A 454 -26.59 12.11 20.28
N VAL A 455 -25.46 12.54 19.69
CA VAL A 455 -24.26 12.96 20.41
C VAL A 455 -24.46 14.37 20.94
N LEU A 456 -24.18 14.58 22.23
CA LEU A 456 -24.27 15.89 22.88
C LEU A 456 -23.06 16.75 22.51
N CYS A 457 -21.87 16.20 22.74
CA CYS A 457 -20.60 16.76 22.30
C CYS A 457 -19.50 15.70 22.32
N ASP A 458 -18.38 16.01 21.68
CA ASP A 458 -17.15 15.25 21.76
C ASP A 458 -16.03 16.15 22.29
N ALA A 459 -15.04 15.57 22.97
CA ALA A 459 -13.84 16.29 23.41
C ALA A 459 -12.58 15.45 23.15
N LEU A 460 -11.59 16.02 22.47
CA LEU A 460 -10.30 15.39 22.21
C LEU A 460 -9.26 15.91 23.21
N LEU A 461 -8.77 15.03 24.07
CA LEU A 461 -7.65 15.32 24.96
C LEU A 461 -6.33 15.03 24.26
N ILE A 462 -5.43 16.01 24.30
CA ILE A 462 -4.02 15.86 23.95
C ILE A 462 -3.21 16.27 25.17
N SER A 463 -2.48 15.32 25.76
CA SER A 463 -1.71 15.59 26.96
C SER A 463 -0.31 15.00 26.88
N GLN A 464 0.57 15.48 27.76
CA GLN A 464 1.83 14.81 28.03
C GLN A 464 1.55 13.46 28.71
N ASP A 465 2.42 12.48 28.50
CA ASP A 465 2.44 11.19 29.22
C ASP A 465 1.25 10.23 28.96
N LYS A 466 0.25 10.63 28.16
CA LYS A 466 -0.87 9.78 27.76
C LYS A 466 -1.13 9.86 26.25
N PRO A 467 -1.62 8.79 25.62
CA PRO A 467 -2.10 8.87 24.24
C PRO A 467 -3.31 9.81 24.15
N PRO A 468 -3.59 10.37 22.96
CA PRO A 468 -4.81 11.14 22.72
C PRO A 468 -6.06 10.36 23.12
N VAL A 469 -7.02 11.03 23.75
CA VAL A 469 -8.29 10.43 24.19
C VAL A 469 -9.46 11.20 23.60
N LEU A 470 -10.28 10.54 22.81
CA LEU A 470 -11.56 11.04 22.33
C LEU A 470 -12.66 10.65 23.32
N TYR A 471 -13.24 11.66 23.95
CA TYR A 471 -14.41 11.56 24.80
C TYR A 471 -15.66 11.82 23.97
N THR A 472 -16.67 10.95 24.08
CA THR A 472 -17.99 11.13 23.49
C THR A 472 -19.04 11.20 24.60
N PHE A 473 -19.81 12.27 24.61
CA PHE A 473 -20.87 12.51 25.60
C PHE A 473 -22.24 12.43 24.95
N HIS A 474 -23.20 11.78 25.60
CA HIS A 474 -24.56 11.64 25.08
C HIS A 474 -25.60 11.60 26.21
N THR A 475 -26.85 11.88 25.88
CA THR A 475 -27.98 11.93 26.83
C THR A 475 -29.04 10.85 26.61
N VAL A 476 -28.88 10.03 25.56
CA VAL A 476 -29.79 8.93 25.21
C VAL A 476 -29.02 7.63 25.27
N GLN A 477 -29.58 6.53 25.80
CA GLN A 477 -28.91 5.24 25.74
C GLN A 477 -29.00 4.64 24.33
N ASP A 478 -27.86 4.33 23.72
CA ASP A 478 -27.78 3.71 22.40
C ASP A 478 -26.50 2.85 22.28
N GLU A 479 -26.60 1.67 21.69
CA GLU A 479 -25.43 0.82 21.43
C GLU A 479 -24.59 1.32 20.23
N GLU A 480 -25.16 2.20 19.39
CA GLU A 480 -24.49 2.76 18.21
C GLU A 480 -23.31 3.68 18.55
N PHE A 481 -23.22 4.21 19.78
CA PHE A 481 -22.15 5.15 20.16
C PHE A 481 -20.76 4.53 20.16
N LYS A 482 -20.63 3.22 20.39
CA LYS A 482 -19.35 2.52 20.24
C LYS A 482 -18.85 2.61 18.80
N GLY A 483 -19.73 2.30 17.84
CA GLY A 483 -19.43 2.41 16.42
C GLY A 483 -19.07 3.85 16.00
N TYR A 484 -19.85 4.82 16.47
CA TYR A 484 -19.60 6.25 16.25
C TYR A 484 -18.20 6.68 16.74
N SER A 485 -17.89 6.41 18.01
CA SER A 485 -16.65 6.88 18.64
C SER A 485 -15.43 6.19 18.03
N THR A 486 -15.52 4.88 17.78
CA THR A 486 -14.47 4.11 17.10
C THR A 486 -14.22 4.60 15.68
N GLN A 487 -15.26 4.86 14.89
CA GLN A 487 -15.11 5.38 13.52
C GLN A 487 -14.52 6.79 13.51
N THR A 488 -14.93 7.64 14.46
CA THR A 488 -14.40 8.99 14.62
C THR A 488 -12.91 8.97 14.97
N ALA A 489 -12.51 8.15 15.95
CA ALA A 489 -11.11 7.96 16.34
C ALA A 489 -10.24 7.41 15.20
N LEU A 490 -10.73 6.41 14.46
CA LEU A 490 -10.05 5.86 13.29
C LEU A 490 -9.84 6.92 12.21
N THR A 491 -10.89 7.68 11.90
CA THR A 491 -10.85 8.73 10.86
C THR A 491 -9.91 9.86 11.27
N LEU A 492 -9.93 10.26 12.55
CA LEU A 492 -9.02 11.25 13.12
C LEU A 492 -7.56 10.83 12.91
N LYS A 493 -7.22 9.60 13.32
CA LYS A 493 -5.87 9.03 13.13
C LYS A 493 -5.45 9.03 11.66
N GLN A 494 -6.35 8.62 10.76
CA GLN A 494 -6.06 8.58 9.33
C GLN A 494 -5.81 9.99 8.75
N LYS A 495 -6.63 10.99 9.11
CA LYS A 495 -6.46 12.37 8.65
C LYS A 495 -5.17 12.98 9.23
N LEU A 496 -4.86 12.72 10.50
CA LEU A 496 -3.59 13.14 11.14
C LEU A 496 -2.37 12.69 10.34
N ALA A 497 -2.32 11.41 9.96
CA ALA A 497 -1.18 10.86 9.21
C ALA A 497 -1.14 11.35 7.75
N LYS A 498 -2.29 11.37 7.06
CA LYS A 498 -2.36 11.61 5.60
C LYS A 498 -2.38 13.08 5.19
N ILE A 499 -3.11 13.91 5.95
CA ILE A 499 -3.33 15.33 5.68
C ILE A 499 -2.53 16.16 6.66
N GLY A 500 -2.57 15.78 7.95
CA GLY A 500 -1.91 16.51 9.02
C GLY A 500 -0.38 16.45 8.97
N GLY A 501 0.18 15.45 8.29
CA GLY A 501 1.63 15.22 8.24
C GLY A 501 2.19 14.65 9.55
N TYR A 502 1.35 14.06 10.41
CA TYR A 502 1.83 13.45 11.65
C TYR A 502 2.62 12.18 11.34
N THR A 503 3.91 12.19 11.68
CA THR A 503 4.84 11.14 11.30
C THR A 503 5.18 10.18 12.43
N GLU A 504 4.62 10.28 13.63
CA GLU A 504 4.93 9.38 14.74
C GLU A 504 3.86 8.28 14.94
N LYS A 505 4.13 7.30 15.81
CA LYS A 505 3.14 6.27 16.17
C LYS A 505 2.09 6.90 17.10
N VAL A 506 0.82 6.79 16.72
CA VAL A 506 -0.31 7.33 17.50
C VAL A 506 -1.49 6.36 17.48
N CYS A 507 -2.13 6.23 18.64
CA CYS A 507 -3.45 5.65 18.79
C CYS A 507 -4.37 6.71 19.41
N VAL A 508 -5.66 6.64 19.10
CA VAL A 508 -6.68 7.50 19.72
C VAL A 508 -7.54 6.61 20.60
N MET A 509 -7.43 6.79 21.92
CA MET A 509 -8.25 6.07 22.88
C MET A 509 -9.67 6.65 22.89
N THR A 510 -10.69 5.82 23.09
CA THR A 510 -12.08 6.29 23.16
C THR A 510 -12.68 6.05 24.54
N LYS A 511 -13.43 7.04 25.02
CA LYS A 511 -14.27 6.92 26.22
C LYS A 511 -15.66 7.47 25.96
N ILE A 512 -16.68 6.76 26.41
CA ILE A 512 -18.09 7.12 26.18
C ILE A 512 -18.78 7.29 27.52
N PHE A 513 -19.40 8.45 27.69
CA PHE A 513 -20.11 8.84 28.91
C PHE A 513 -21.57 9.17 28.62
N TYR A 514 -22.44 8.59 29.45
CA TYR A 514 -23.83 8.97 29.52
C TYR A 514 -24.03 10.07 30.56
N LEU A 515 -24.69 11.14 30.16
CA LEU A 515 -25.15 12.22 31.01
C LEU A 515 -26.68 12.15 31.13
N SER A 516 -27.16 11.89 32.35
CA SER A 516 -28.59 11.96 32.65
C SER A 516 -29.08 13.42 32.68
N PRO A 517 -30.38 13.65 32.44
CA PRO A 517 -30.99 14.97 32.64
C PRO A 517 -30.82 15.52 34.06
N GLU A 518 -30.69 14.64 35.06
CA GLU A 518 -30.48 15.01 36.47
C GLU A 518 -29.01 15.21 36.84
N GLY A 519 -28.10 15.34 35.86
CA GLY A 519 -26.69 15.63 36.08
C GLY A 519 -25.85 14.46 36.60
N LYS A 520 -26.42 13.26 36.73
CA LYS A 520 -25.65 12.03 37.01
C LYS A 520 -24.89 11.58 35.77
N THR A 521 -23.65 11.15 35.97
CA THR A 521 -22.75 10.70 34.92
C THR A 521 -22.38 9.23 35.11
N SER A 522 -22.20 8.50 34.00
CA SER A 522 -21.73 7.12 34.04
C SER A 522 -20.85 6.82 32.83
N CYS A 523 -19.66 6.26 33.06
CA CYS A 523 -18.81 5.73 32.00
C CYS A 523 -19.43 4.43 31.47
N GLN A 524 -19.81 4.42 30.20
CA GLN A 524 -20.37 3.25 29.54
C GLN A 524 -19.30 2.44 28.81
N TYR A 525 -18.26 3.11 28.34
CA TYR A 525 -17.18 2.48 27.58
C TYR A 525 -15.85 3.18 27.85
N ASP A 526 -14.81 2.42 28.17
CA ASP A 526 -13.43 2.90 28.25
C ASP A 526 -12.53 1.91 27.52
N LEU A 527 -11.95 2.37 26.40
CA LEU A 527 -11.06 1.56 25.59
C LEU A 527 -9.79 1.15 26.35
N ASN A 528 -9.30 1.99 27.27
CA ASN A 528 -8.08 1.69 28.04
C ASN A 528 -8.22 0.44 28.91
N LEU A 529 -9.45 0.04 29.25
CA LEU A 529 -9.72 -1.15 30.04
C LEU A 529 -9.82 -2.43 29.17
N GLN A 530 -9.94 -2.29 27.85
CA GLN A 530 -10.23 -3.39 26.95
C GLN A 530 -9.05 -3.81 26.09
N VAL A 531 -8.17 -2.87 25.74
CA VAL A 531 -7.03 -3.12 24.86
C VAL A 531 -5.75 -2.49 25.38
N ILE A 532 -4.64 -3.09 24.98
CA ILE A 532 -3.29 -2.60 25.27
C ILE A 532 -2.60 -2.33 23.94
N TYR A 533 -1.90 -1.19 23.87
CA TYR A 533 -0.99 -0.86 22.77
C TYR A 533 0.47 -1.14 23.17
N PRO A 534 1.39 -1.22 22.21
CA PRO A 534 2.82 -1.25 22.50
C PRO A 534 3.27 0.02 23.24
N GLU A 535 4.32 -0.08 24.05
CA GLU A 535 4.85 1.03 24.86
C GLU A 535 5.16 2.28 24.02
N SER A 536 5.59 2.10 22.78
CA SER A 536 5.87 3.16 21.80
C SER A 536 4.70 4.12 21.57
N TYR A 537 3.45 3.67 21.74
CA TYR A 537 2.23 4.47 21.57
C TYR A 537 1.88 5.33 22.79
N TYR A 538 2.47 5.04 23.95
CA TYR A 538 2.25 5.80 25.19
C TYR A 538 3.32 6.87 25.43
N ARG A 539 4.37 6.93 24.59
CA ARG A 539 5.49 7.87 24.74
C ARG A 539 5.13 9.26 24.19
N THR A 540 4.22 9.95 24.88
CA THR A 540 3.81 11.31 24.50
C THR A 540 4.69 12.37 25.18
N THR A 541 5.66 12.89 24.43
CA THR A 541 6.57 13.96 24.86
C THR A 541 6.03 15.36 24.54
N THR A 542 6.64 16.41 25.11
CA THR A 542 6.31 17.80 24.75
C THR A 542 6.44 18.07 23.23
N ARG A 543 7.39 17.41 22.55
CA ARG A 543 7.59 17.57 21.11
C ARG A 543 6.45 16.90 20.34
N THR A 544 6.15 15.64 20.64
CA THR A 544 5.10 14.89 19.94
C THR A 544 3.71 15.50 20.16
N VAL A 545 3.46 16.15 21.31
CA VAL A 545 2.23 16.93 21.53
C VAL A 545 2.15 18.10 20.56
N LYS A 546 3.23 18.87 20.40
CA LYS A 546 3.26 19.98 19.44
C LYS A 546 3.07 19.51 18.01
N ASP A 547 3.77 18.44 17.62
CA ASP A 547 3.65 17.86 16.28
C ASP A 547 2.21 17.37 16.02
N LEU A 548 1.52 16.85 17.05
CA LEU A 548 0.12 16.44 16.95
C LEU A 548 -0.83 17.65 16.85
N GLU A 549 -0.63 18.69 17.67
CA GLU A 549 -1.40 19.94 17.61
C GLU A 549 -1.23 20.66 16.26
N GLU A 550 -0.03 20.65 15.70
CA GLU A 550 0.26 21.17 14.37
C GLU A 550 -0.44 20.34 13.29
N ALA A 551 -0.33 19.01 13.36
CA ALA A 551 -1.03 18.13 12.43
C ALA A 551 -2.56 18.30 12.49
N LEU A 552 -3.13 18.47 13.67
CA LEU A 552 -4.56 18.77 13.84
C LEU A 552 -4.97 20.10 13.21
N SER A 553 -4.11 21.11 13.33
CA SER A 553 -4.36 22.42 12.71
C SER A 553 -4.41 22.34 11.19
N ASN A 554 -3.70 21.37 10.60
CA ASN A 554 -3.68 21.17 9.15
C ASN A 554 -4.90 20.37 8.63
N ILE A 555 -5.60 19.60 9.48
CA ILE A 555 -6.78 18.81 9.07
C ILE A 555 -8.11 19.53 9.28
N LEU A 556 -8.17 20.45 10.26
CA LEU A 556 -9.38 21.21 10.56
C LEU A 556 -9.54 22.33 9.53
N PRO A 557 -10.76 22.56 9.00
CA PRO A 557 -10.99 23.55 7.96
C PRO A 557 -10.58 24.94 8.45
N GLU A 558 -9.64 25.58 7.73
CA GLU A 558 -9.41 27.02 7.88
C GLU A 558 -10.65 27.75 7.35
N GLU A 559 -11.41 28.40 8.22
CA GLU A 559 -12.22 29.54 7.80
C GLU A 559 -11.29 30.61 7.22
N ASN A 560 -10.99 30.54 5.92
CA ASN A 560 -10.45 31.70 5.18
C ASN A 560 -10.49 31.63 3.64
N GLN A 561 -11.10 30.63 3.00
CA GLN A 561 -11.31 30.73 1.55
C GLN A 561 -12.63 31.40 1.15
N ILE A 562 -13.68 31.28 1.96
CA ILE A 562 -14.97 31.95 1.66
C ILE A 562 -14.90 33.44 2.02
N PHE A 563 -14.21 33.82 3.10
CA PHE A 563 -14.10 35.22 3.51
C PHE A 563 -13.23 36.04 2.56
N LEU A 564 -12.14 35.48 2.02
CA LEU A 564 -11.35 36.14 0.98
C LEU A 564 -12.13 36.30 -0.32
N PHE A 565 -12.92 35.29 -0.73
CA PHE A 565 -13.72 35.39 -1.95
C PHE A 565 -14.86 36.40 -1.82
N VAL A 566 -15.53 36.44 -0.66
CA VAL A 566 -16.60 37.42 -0.37
C VAL A 566 -16.00 38.83 -0.22
N CYS A 567 -14.85 38.99 0.44
CA CYS A 567 -14.17 40.29 0.53
C CYS A 567 -13.65 40.77 -0.83
N LEU A 568 -13.10 39.89 -1.67
CA LEU A 568 -12.69 40.22 -3.05
C LEU A 568 -13.90 40.56 -3.92
N PHE A 569 -15.03 39.87 -3.77
CA PHE A 569 -16.26 40.14 -4.52
C PHE A 569 -16.93 41.46 -4.09
N ILE A 570 -16.91 41.78 -2.80
CA ILE A 570 -17.37 43.07 -2.27
C ILE A 570 -16.45 44.21 -2.71
N LEU A 571 -15.12 43.99 -2.73
CA LEU A 571 -14.17 44.97 -3.27
C LEU A 571 -14.39 45.21 -4.78
N PHE A 572 -14.65 44.14 -5.54
CA PHE A 572 -14.92 44.21 -6.98
C PHE A 572 -16.25 44.95 -7.27
N LEU A 573 -17.29 44.68 -6.49
CA LEU A 573 -18.56 45.41 -6.57
C LEU A 573 -18.42 46.88 -6.19
N PHE A 574 -17.59 47.22 -5.18
CA PHE A 574 -17.32 48.62 -4.81
C PHE A 574 -16.56 49.38 -5.90
N VAL A 575 -15.58 48.74 -6.55
CA VAL A 575 -14.83 49.34 -7.66
C VAL A 575 -15.70 49.50 -8.91
N CYS A 576 -16.60 48.56 -9.19
CA CYS A 576 -17.57 48.67 -10.29
C CYS A 576 -18.71 49.66 -10.02
N PHE A 577 -18.93 50.12 -8.79
CA PHE A 577 -19.93 51.13 -8.46
C PHE A 577 -19.37 52.57 -8.47
N PHE A 578 -18.04 52.71 -8.46
CA PHE A 578 -17.32 54.00 -8.46
C PHE A 578 -16.55 54.28 -9.77
N LEU A 579 -16.68 53.40 -10.76
CA LEU A 579 -16.36 53.62 -12.18
C LEU A 579 -17.69 53.80 -12.94
#